data_AF-A0A1J4NUF9-F1
#
_entry.id   AF-A0A1J4NUF9-F1
#
_cell.length_a   1.000
_cell.length_b   1.000
_cell.length_c   1.000
_cell.angle_alpha   90.00
_cell.angle_beta   90.00
_cell.angle_gamma   90.00
#
_symmetry.space_group_name_H-M   'P 1'
#
loop_
_entity.id
_entity.type
_entity.pdbx_description
1 polymer ?
#
loop_
_entity_poly.entity_id
_entity_poly.type
_entity_poly.pdbx_seq_one_letter_code
_entity_poly.pdbx_strand_id
1 'polypeptide(L)' 'MNANRFHLLLTVSGRPVMHGWWGSETVARGQFAVWVGGWGRPGSQITLTDGETSDGPGVLLTQWPAPARGAAVLAG' A
#
# COMPACT_ATOMS: atom_id res chain seq x y z
N MET A 1 6.31 3.02 -20.62
CA MET A 1 5.47 3.09 -19.40
C MET A 1 5.32 1.67 -18.89
N ASN A 2 5.80 1.37 -17.69
CA ASN A 2 5.65 0.05 -17.12
C ASN A 2 4.24 -0.02 -16.55
N ALA A 3 3.34 -0.72 -17.26
CA ALA A 3 1.90 -0.65 -17.02
C ALA A 3 1.49 -1.11 -15.61
N ASN A 4 2.35 -1.87 -14.90
CA ASN A 4 2.07 -2.48 -13.61
C ASN A 4 3.22 -2.25 -12.61
N ARG A 5 3.62 -1.00 -12.40
CA ARG A 5 4.72 -0.64 -11.47
C ARG A 5 4.23 -0.37 -10.04
N PHE A 6 3.04 0.21 -9.90
CA PHE A 6 2.50 0.63 -8.61
C PHE A 6 1.41 -0.33 -8.15
N HIS A 7 1.60 -0.91 -6.98
CA HIS A 7 0.69 -1.91 -6.40
C HIS A 7 -0.05 -1.34 -5.20
N LEU A 8 -1.38 -1.41 -5.21
CA LEU A 8 -2.17 -1.31 -3.99
C LEU A 8 -2.52 -2.69 -3.48
N LEU A 9 -2.38 -2.87 -2.17
CA LEU A 9 -2.84 -4.05 -1.45
C LEU A 9 -3.66 -3.61 -0.25
N LEU A 10 -4.89 -4.11 -0.15
CA LEU A 10 -5.75 -4.01 1.01
C LEU A 10 -5.74 -5.36 1.72
N THR A 11 -5.41 -5.34 3.00
CA THR A 11 -5.62 -6.45 3.92
C THR A 11 -6.64 -6.08 4.99
N VAL A 12 -7.41 -7.07 5.44
CA VAL A 12 -8.31 -6.98 6.59
C VAL A 12 -7.95 -8.09 7.56
N SER A 13 -7.65 -7.74 8.80
CA SER A 13 -7.15 -8.66 9.82
C SER A 13 -5.93 -9.46 9.31
N GLY A 14 -5.03 -8.79 8.59
CA GLY A 14 -3.82 -9.37 8.01
C GLY A 14 -4.03 -10.23 6.76
N ARG A 15 -5.27 -10.40 6.28
CA ARG A 15 -5.57 -11.20 5.08
C ARG A 15 -5.77 -10.32 3.86
N PRO A 16 -5.12 -10.59 2.71
CA PRO A 16 -5.41 -9.91 1.45
C PRO A 16 -6.88 -10.06 1.06
N VAL A 17 -7.54 -8.94 0.74
CA VAL A 17 -8.94 -8.95 0.25
C VAL A 17 -9.09 -8.24 -1.09
N MET A 18 -8.19 -7.32 -1.42
CA MET A 18 -8.21 -6.59 -2.69
C MET A 18 -6.81 -6.13 -3.05
N HIS A 19 -6.47 -6.16 -4.32
CA HIS A 19 -5.21 -5.68 -4.85
C HIS A 19 -5.37 -5.12 -6.27
N GLY A 20 -4.47 -4.24 -6.70
CA GLY A 20 -4.52 -3.62 -8.02
C GLY A 20 -3.19 -3.03 -8.44
N TRP A 21 -2.96 -2.97 -9.76
CA TRP A 21 -1.72 -2.47 -10.36
C TRP A 21 -2.00 -1.29 -11.27
N TRP A 22 -1.10 -0.30 -11.27
CA TRP A 22 -1.14 0.88 -12.13
C TRP A 22 0.23 1.22 -12.67
N GLY A 23 0.25 1.83 -13.86
CA GLY A 23 1.47 2.32 -14.49
C GLY A 23 1.80 3.77 -14.16
N SER A 24 0.94 4.46 -13.41
CA SER A 24 1.10 5.87 -13.01
C SER A 24 0.96 6.01 -11.50
N GLU A 25 1.97 6.59 -10.86
CA GLU A 25 1.97 6.85 -9.42
C GLU A 25 0.81 7.76 -9.02
N THR A 26 0.55 8.80 -9.82
CA THR A 26 -0.54 9.76 -9.57
C THR A 26 -1.88 9.06 -9.52
N VAL A 27 -2.15 8.15 -10.47
CA VAL A 27 -3.39 7.37 -10.49
C VAL A 27 -3.43 6.40 -9.30
N ALA A 28 -2.32 5.74 -9.00
CA ALA A 28 -2.23 4.82 -7.85
C ALA A 28 -2.48 5.54 -6.50
N ARG A 29 -1.97 6.76 -6.33
CA ARG A 29 -2.25 7.61 -5.15
C ARG A 29 -3.70 8.07 -5.09
N GLY A 30 -4.33 8.36 -6.22
CA GLY A 30 -5.76 8.62 -6.29
C GLY A 30 -6.58 7.41 -5.81
N GLN A 31 -6.25 6.21 -6.30
CA GLN A 31 -6.91 4.97 -5.90
C GLN A 31 -6.66 4.62 -4.44
N PHE A 32 -5.46 4.92 -3.91
CA PHE A 32 -5.17 4.79 -2.48
C PHE A 32 -6.16 5.59 -1.64
N ALA A 33 -6.38 6.87 -1.98
CA ALA A 33 -7.32 7.73 -1.25
C ALA A 33 -8.77 7.22 -1.35
N VAL A 34 -9.19 6.72 -2.52
CA VAL A 34 -10.51 6.08 -2.71
C VAL A 34 -10.66 4.87 -1.81
N TRP A 35 -9.64 4.00 -1.75
CA TRP A 35 -9.68 2.81 -0.91
C TRP A 35 -9.70 3.16 0.58
N VAL A 36 -8.94 4.17 1.01
CA VAL A 36 -9.01 4.68 2.38
C VAL A 36 -10.42 5.18 2.71
N GLY A 37 -11.06 5.92 1.81
CA GLY A 37 -12.42 6.41 2.03
C GLY A 37 -13.48 5.29 2.10
N GLY A 38 -13.34 4.23 1.31
CA GLY A 38 -14.31 3.13 1.27
C GLY A 38 -14.05 1.97 2.24
N TRP A 39 -12.79 1.69 2.54
CA TRP A 39 -12.35 0.52 3.30
C TRP A 39 -11.56 0.87 4.56
N GLY A 40 -11.25 2.15 4.79
CA GLY A 40 -10.54 2.60 5.97
C GLY A 40 -11.35 2.40 7.24
N ARG A 41 -11.05 1.33 7.98
CA ARG A 41 -11.63 1.02 9.30
C ARG A 41 -10.64 0.20 10.15
N PRO A 42 -10.83 0.12 11.48
CA PRO A 42 -9.98 -0.69 12.34
C PRO A 42 -9.79 -2.12 11.81
N GLY A 43 -8.55 -2.60 11.84
CA GLY A 43 -8.17 -3.91 11.30
C GLY A 43 -7.92 -3.94 9.79
N SER A 44 -8.13 -2.83 9.06
CA SER A 44 -7.75 -2.73 7.65
C SER A 44 -6.38 -2.08 7.49
N GLN A 45 -5.59 -2.58 6.55
CA GLN A 45 -4.31 -1.98 6.16
C GLN A 45 -4.26 -1.87 4.63
N ILE A 46 -3.95 -0.68 4.13
CA ILE A 46 -3.78 -0.40 2.70
C ILE A 46 -2.35 0.04 2.48
N THR A 47 -1.62 -0.57 1.55
CA THR A 47 -0.25 -0.18 1.20
C THR A 47 -0.17 0.16 -0.28
N LEU A 48 0.54 1.23 -0.61
CA LEU A 48 0.97 1.55 -1.96
C LEU A 48 2.47 1.30 -2.08
N THR A 49 2.86 0.44 -3.00
CA THR A 49 4.25 0.04 -3.22
C THR A 49 4.66 0.36 -4.66
N ASP A 50 5.85 0.92 -4.84
CA ASP A 50 6.54 1.04 -6.12
C ASP A 50 7.48 -0.15 -6.28
N GLY A 51 7.15 -1.07 -7.17
CA GLY A 51 8.04 -2.16 -7.50
C GLY A 51 7.52 -2.90 -8.71
N GLU A 52 8.40 -3.16 -9.67
CA GLU A 52 8.15 -4.23 -10.62
C GLU A 52 8.09 -5.53 -9.81
N THR A 53 6.95 -6.21 -9.80
CA THR A 53 6.79 -7.49 -9.09
C THR A 53 7.83 -8.53 -9.52
N SER A 54 8.49 -8.30 -10.65
CA SER A 54 9.39 -9.21 -11.35
C SER A 54 10.72 -9.46 -10.62
N ASP A 55 11.35 -8.45 -9.99
CA ASP A 55 12.80 -8.53 -9.69
C ASP A 55 13.22 -8.12 -8.27
N GLY A 56 12.30 -7.79 -7.36
CA GLY A 56 12.68 -7.48 -5.98
C GLY A 56 11.55 -7.03 -5.05
N PRO A 57 11.86 -6.80 -3.76
CA PRO A 57 10.89 -6.24 -2.83
C PRO A 57 10.60 -4.80 -3.23
N GLY A 58 9.36 -4.52 -3.62
CA GLY A 58 8.93 -3.16 -3.97
C GLY A 58 9.08 -2.19 -2.78
N VAL A 59 9.27 -0.92 -3.10
CA VAL A 59 9.44 0.19 -2.14
C VAL A 59 8.08 0.68 -1.65
N LEU A 60 7.83 0.63 -0.34
CA LEU A 60 6.61 1.19 0.24
C LEU A 60 6.58 2.70 0.07
N LEU A 61 5.64 3.22 -0.72
CA LEU A 61 5.44 4.65 -0.93
C LEU A 61 4.55 5.28 0.13
N THR A 62 3.49 4.56 0.54
CA THR A 62 2.59 5.01 1.61
C THR A 62 1.78 3.85 2.16
N GLN A 63 1.22 4.03 3.36
CA GLN A 63 0.33 3.08 3.99
C GLN A 63 -0.75 3.77 4.82
N TRP A 64 -1.90 3.11 4.94
CA TRP A 64 -2.99 3.45 5.82
C TRP A 64 -3.30 2.24 6.73
N PRO A 65 -3.50 2.43 8.05
CA PRO A 65 -3.25 3.66 8.78
C PRO A 65 -1.78 4.08 8.65
N ALA A 66 -1.52 5.38 8.77
CA ALA A 66 -0.14 5.86 8.79
C ALA A 66 0.61 5.15 9.93
N PRO A 67 1.90 4.77 9.73
CA PRO A 67 2.66 4.14 10.80
C PRO A 67 2.69 5.09 11.99
N ALA A 68 2.53 4.54 13.19
CA ALA A 68 2.68 5.31 14.41
C ALA A 68 4.07 5.97 14.39
N ARG A 69 4.12 7.31 14.32
CA ARG A 69 5.38 8.05 14.44
C ARG A 69 5.88 7.84 15.87
N GLY A 70 6.81 6.90 16.06
CA GLY A 70 7.33 6.53 17.38
C GLY A 70 7.69 5.06 17.58
N ALA A 71 7.44 4.15 16.64
CA ALA A 71 7.92 2.76 16.73
C ALA A 71 9.40 2.61 16.33
N ALA A 72 10.25 3.52 16.79
CA ALA A 72 11.71 3.41 16.73
C ALA A 72 12.24 3.02 18.11
N VAL A 73 11.85 1.84 18.61
CA VAL A 73 12.66 1.09 19.60
C VAL A 73 12.40 -0.40 19.37
N LEU A 74 13.30 -1.06 18.65
CA LEU A 74 13.65 -2.47 18.86
C LEU A 74 15.06 -2.72 18.32
N ALA A 75 16.05 -2.63 19.20
CA ALA A 75 17.17 -3.58 19.31
C ALA A 75 17.85 -3.29 20.64
N GLY A 76 17.81 -4.27 21.54
CA GLY A 76 18.46 -4.24 22.85
C GLY A 76 19.95 -4.58 22.78
#